data_AF-A0A8D8H0G6-F1
#
_entry.id   AF-A0A8D8H0G6-F1
#
_cell.length_a   1.000
_cell.length_b   1.000
_cell.length_c   1.000
_cell.angle_alpha   90.00
_cell.angle_beta   90.00
_cell.angle_gamma   90.00
#
_symmetry.space_group_name_H-M   'P 1'
#
loop_
_entity.id
_entity.type
_entity.pdbx_description
1 polymer ?
#
loop_
_entity_poly.entity_id
_entity_poly.type
_entity_poly.pdbx_seq_one_letter_code
_entity_poly.pdbx_strand_id
1 'polypeptide(L)'
;MDATNQALILDLHNKLRNTLASGNQTPYPAAAKMPTVQWDKSLADIAAANARRCVYGHDACRNTVAFPSAGQNIASSGWSGMTFTDVQLITKFVNLWYDEYKVANPSYTAKYPNGYSGPDIGHFTQIASDRTDRIGCAMVTFKPTATSNKAIMVCNYGLTNVIGQPVYVSGTACSGCKTGCSNTYPGLCSTSEVVVSKM
;
A
#
# COMPACT_ATOMS: atom_id res chain seq x y z
N MET A 1 -11.56 -6.61 9.48
CA MET A 1 -10.67 -7.50 8.73
C MET A 1 -10.21 -8.58 9.70
N ASP A 2 -10.51 -9.85 9.43
CA ASP A 2 -10.05 -10.98 10.26
C ASP A 2 -8.57 -11.32 9.96
N ALA A 3 -8.00 -12.26 10.71
CA ALA A 3 -6.60 -12.65 10.56
C ALA A 3 -6.27 -13.19 9.15
N THR A 4 -7.20 -13.92 8.54
CA THR A 4 -7.03 -14.48 7.19
C THR A 4 -6.88 -13.35 6.15
N ASN A 5 -7.78 -12.38 6.18
CA ASN A 5 -7.74 -11.25 5.25
C ASN A 5 -6.56 -10.31 5.55
N GLN A 6 -6.16 -10.15 6.81
CA GLN A 6 -4.94 -9.42 7.18
C GLN A 6 -3.69 -10.07 6.55
N ALA A 7 -3.55 -11.39 6.68
CA ALA A 7 -2.46 -12.14 6.09
C ALA A 7 -2.45 -12.05 4.56
N LEU A 8 -3.62 -12.14 3.91
CA LEU A 8 -3.75 -11.95 2.46
C LEU A 8 -3.26 -10.56 2.01
N ILE A 9 -3.66 -9.51 2.72
CA ILE A 9 -3.25 -8.13 2.39
C ILE A 9 -1.74 -7.98 2.51
N LEU A 10 -1.14 -8.47 3.60
CA LEU A 10 0.30 -8.43 3.80
C LEU A 10 1.04 -9.21 2.71
N ASP A 11 0.57 -10.41 2.37
CA ASP A 11 1.19 -11.24 1.36
C ASP A 11 1.13 -10.59 -0.03
N LEU A 12 -0.02 -10.04 -0.42
CA LEU A 12 -0.15 -9.31 -1.69
C LEU A 12 0.81 -8.11 -1.75
N HIS A 13 0.86 -7.28 -0.69
CA HIS A 13 1.77 -6.14 -0.65
C HIS A 13 3.24 -6.58 -0.72
N ASN A 14 3.64 -7.57 0.08
CA ASN A 14 5.01 -8.02 0.13
C ASN A 14 5.43 -8.74 -1.15
N LYS A 15 4.55 -9.50 -1.81
CA LYS A 15 4.83 -10.09 -3.14
C LYS A 15 5.08 -9.02 -4.20
N LEU A 16 4.23 -7.99 -4.27
CA LEU A 16 4.38 -6.90 -5.23
C LEU A 16 5.66 -6.10 -4.97
N ARG A 17 5.92 -5.75 -3.71
CA ARG A 17 7.16 -5.08 -3.28
C ARG A 17 8.39 -5.92 -3.57
N ASN A 18 8.31 -7.24 -3.37
CA ASN A 18 9.41 -8.16 -3.68
C ASN A 18 9.70 -8.19 -5.17
N THR A 19 8.68 -8.31 -6.02
CA THR A 19 8.82 -8.26 -7.49
C THR A 19 9.51 -6.97 -7.94
N LEU A 20 9.08 -5.82 -7.41
CA LEU A 20 9.72 -4.53 -7.69
C LEU A 20 11.17 -4.47 -7.20
N ALA A 21 11.40 -4.81 -5.94
CA ALA A 21 12.71 -4.69 -5.31
C ALA A 21 13.75 -5.62 -5.93
N SER A 22 13.33 -6.81 -6.41
CA SER A 22 14.18 -7.75 -7.16
C SER A 22 14.49 -7.29 -8.58
N GLY A 23 13.94 -6.17 -9.06
CA GLY A 23 14.14 -5.69 -10.43
C GLY A 23 13.28 -6.41 -11.48
N ASN A 24 12.24 -7.14 -11.05
CA ASN A 24 11.35 -7.89 -11.94
C ASN A 24 10.10 -7.07 -12.35
N GLN A 25 10.14 -5.75 -12.18
CA GLN A 25 9.06 -4.83 -12.52
C GLN A 25 9.54 -3.77 -13.51
N THR A 26 9.61 -4.11 -14.79
CA THR A 26 9.94 -3.15 -15.86
C THR A 26 8.90 -2.01 -15.91
N PRO A 27 9.30 -0.74 -16.12
CA PRO A 27 10.65 -0.21 -16.36
C PRO A 27 11.36 0.32 -15.10
N TYR A 28 10.98 -0.16 -13.91
CA TYR A 28 11.47 0.39 -12.65
C TYR A 28 12.79 -0.26 -12.19
N PRO A 29 13.69 0.53 -11.59
CA PRO A 29 14.92 -0.02 -11.03
C PRO A 29 14.64 -0.89 -9.79
N ALA A 30 15.49 -1.88 -9.54
CA ALA A 30 15.53 -2.64 -8.30
C ALA A 30 15.72 -1.72 -7.08
N ALA A 31 15.32 -2.18 -5.89
CA ALA A 31 15.35 -1.39 -4.65
C ALA A 31 16.39 -1.94 -3.67
N ALA A 32 17.23 -1.06 -3.14
CA ALA A 32 18.34 -1.44 -2.27
C ALA A 32 17.88 -1.95 -0.89
N LYS A 33 16.80 -1.40 -0.35
CA LYS A 33 16.43 -1.56 1.07
C LYS A 33 14.91 -1.57 1.33
N MET A 34 14.15 -2.24 0.46
CA MET A 34 12.70 -2.32 0.59
C MET A 34 12.31 -3.16 1.82
N PRO A 35 11.68 -2.62 2.88
CA PRO A 35 11.33 -3.41 4.06
C PRO A 35 10.14 -4.35 3.78
N THR A 36 10.12 -5.49 4.46
CA THR A 36 8.91 -6.32 4.58
C THR A 36 7.89 -5.56 5.43
N VAL A 37 6.70 -5.28 4.89
CA VAL A 37 5.65 -4.59 5.64
C VAL A 37 4.95 -5.56 6.60
N GLN A 38 4.61 -5.04 7.78
CA GLN A 38 3.95 -5.76 8.85
C GLN A 38 2.64 -5.07 9.24
N TRP A 39 1.70 -5.85 9.81
CA TRP A 39 0.41 -5.31 10.22
C TRP A 39 0.56 -4.39 11.41
N ASP A 40 -0.09 -3.23 11.35
CA ASP A 40 -0.24 -2.32 12.47
C ASP A 40 -1.71 -2.14 12.83
N LYS A 41 -2.03 -2.47 14.08
CA LYS A 41 -3.41 -2.39 14.57
C LYS A 41 -3.93 -0.95 14.62
N SER A 42 -3.10 0.02 15.00
CA SER A 42 -3.53 1.42 15.12
C SER A 42 -3.89 2.02 13.76
N LEU A 43 -3.08 1.73 12.73
CA LEU A 43 -3.38 2.12 11.35
C LEU A 43 -4.69 1.46 10.85
N ALA A 44 -4.90 0.19 11.20
CA ALA A 44 -6.10 -0.56 10.82
C ALA A 44 -7.38 -0.06 11.51
N ASP A 45 -7.31 0.30 12.78
CA ASP A 45 -8.44 0.84 13.53
C ASP A 45 -8.90 2.18 12.92
N ILE A 46 -7.94 3.04 12.53
CA ILE A 46 -8.25 4.31 11.84
C ILE A 46 -8.80 4.05 10.44
N ALA A 47 -8.22 3.11 9.68
CA ALA A 47 -8.75 2.72 8.37
C ALA A 47 -10.20 2.22 8.48
N ALA A 48 -10.52 1.49 9.55
CA ALA A 48 -11.88 1.02 9.83
C ALA A 48 -12.83 2.18 10.15
N ALA A 49 -12.39 3.20 10.88
CA ALA A 49 -13.17 4.40 11.13
C ALA A 49 -13.52 5.11 9.81
N ASN A 50 -12.57 5.24 8.88
CA ASN A 50 -12.85 5.84 7.57
C ASN A 50 -13.81 4.96 6.73
N ALA A 51 -13.51 3.67 6.59
CA ALA A 51 -14.31 2.75 5.78
C ALA A 51 -15.78 2.69 6.25
N ARG A 52 -16.04 2.65 7.56
CA ARG A 52 -17.39 2.58 8.16
C ARG A 52 -18.27 3.80 7.89
N ARG A 53 -17.71 4.89 7.37
CA ARG A 53 -18.51 6.04 6.92
C ARG A 53 -19.32 5.71 5.65
N CYS A 54 -18.97 4.65 4.94
CA CYS A 54 -19.58 4.26 3.66
C CYS A 54 -19.48 5.37 2.57
N VAL A 55 -18.56 6.32 2.74
CA VAL A 55 -18.29 7.41 1.79
C VAL A 55 -16.93 7.13 1.15
N TYR A 56 -16.89 7.12 -0.19
CA TYR A 56 -15.63 6.99 -0.91
C TYR A 56 -14.88 8.33 -0.85
N GLY A 57 -13.75 8.34 -0.17
CA GLY A 57 -12.85 9.48 -0.09
C GLY A 57 -11.84 9.34 1.03
N HIS A 58 -10.78 10.12 0.93
CA HIS A 58 -9.81 10.25 2.00
C HIS A 58 -10.41 10.96 3.22
N ASP A 59 -10.04 10.51 4.42
CA ASP A 59 -10.30 11.24 5.67
C ASP A 59 -9.32 12.41 5.83
N ALA A 60 -9.70 13.45 6.57
CA ALA A 60 -8.83 14.63 6.76
C ALA A 60 -7.62 14.32 7.66
N CYS A 61 -7.81 13.49 8.69
CA CYS A 61 -6.77 13.12 9.65
C CYS A 61 -6.76 11.61 9.86
N ARG A 62 -5.56 11.03 9.85
CA ARG A 62 -5.33 9.59 10.05
C ARG A 62 -4.01 9.28 10.77
N ASN A 63 -3.44 10.31 11.40
CA ASN A 63 -2.18 10.22 12.11
C ASN A 63 -2.32 9.42 13.42
N THR A 64 -1.25 8.74 13.81
CA THR A 64 -1.10 8.16 15.14
C THR A 64 0.12 8.78 15.82
N VAL A 65 0.33 8.46 17.11
CA VAL A 65 1.56 8.86 17.81
C VAL A 65 2.81 8.29 17.12
N ALA A 66 2.73 7.06 16.61
CA ALA A 66 3.83 6.40 15.91
C ALA A 66 3.96 6.84 14.45
N PHE A 67 2.85 7.22 13.80
CA PHE A 67 2.77 7.55 12.38
C PHE A 67 2.10 8.92 12.20
N PRO A 68 2.81 10.03 12.47
CA PRO A 68 2.24 11.38 12.43
C PRO A 68 1.84 11.82 11.02
N SER A 69 2.37 11.18 9.98
CA SER A 69 2.15 11.51 8.57
C SER A 69 1.73 10.28 7.77
N ALA A 70 0.81 9.50 8.34
CA ALA A 70 0.33 8.26 7.75
C ALA A 70 -0.28 8.44 6.35
N GLY A 71 0.15 7.59 5.42
CA GLY A 71 -0.37 7.51 4.05
C GLY A 71 -1.69 6.77 3.99
N GLN A 72 -2.37 6.82 2.84
CA GLN A 72 -3.63 6.11 2.64
C GLN A 72 -3.85 5.75 1.18
N ASN A 73 -4.23 4.50 0.93
CA ASN A 73 -4.84 4.07 -0.32
C ASN A 73 -6.33 3.77 -0.07
N ILE A 74 -7.18 4.14 -1.02
CA ILE A 74 -8.62 3.84 -0.98
C ILE A 74 -9.11 3.32 -2.33
N ALA A 75 -9.99 2.32 -2.30
CA ALA A 75 -10.63 1.76 -3.49
C ALA A 75 -12.11 1.53 -3.22
N SER A 76 -12.90 1.53 -4.29
CA SER A 76 -14.29 1.09 -4.22
C SER A 76 -14.71 0.30 -5.46
N SER A 77 -15.70 -0.57 -5.27
CA SER A 77 -16.35 -1.30 -6.37
C SER A 77 -17.83 -1.45 -6.05
N GLY A 78 -18.69 -1.18 -7.03
CA GLY A 78 -20.12 -1.48 -6.96
C GLY A 78 -20.50 -2.65 -7.87
N TRP A 79 -21.52 -3.42 -7.50
CA TRP A 79 -22.03 -4.53 -8.31
C TRP A 79 -23.49 -4.87 -7.99
N SER A 80 -24.17 -5.53 -8.93
CA SER A 80 -25.56 -5.99 -8.81
C SER A 80 -25.70 -7.40 -9.40
N GLY A 81 -26.61 -8.22 -8.86
CA GLY A 81 -26.91 -9.55 -9.42
C GLY A 81 -25.81 -10.62 -9.29
N MET A 82 -24.69 -10.30 -8.65
CA MET A 82 -23.60 -11.24 -8.37
C MET A 82 -23.06 -11.05 -6.94
N THR A 83 -22.23 -11.98 -6.48
CA THR A 83 -21.55 -11.90 -5.18
C THR A 83 -20.05 -11.92 -5.38
N PHE A 84 -19.33 -11.19 -4.55
CA PHE A 84 -17.87 -11.22 -4.48
C PHE A 84 -17.46 -11.63 -3.07
N THR A 85 -16.45 -12.46 -2.95
CA THR A 85 -15.82 -12.77 -1.67
C THR A 85 -14.87 -11.64 -1.26
N ASP A 86 -14.56 -11.56 0.03
CA ASP A 86 -13.56 -10.61 0.53
C ASP A 86 -12.20 -10.80 -0.17
N VAL A 87 -11.78 -12.05 -0.40
CA VAL A 87 -10.53 -12.39 -1.10
C VAL A 87 -10.50 -11.79 -2.52
N GLN A 88 -11.61 -11.90 -3.27
CA GLN A 88 -11.70 -11.37 -4.63
C GLN A 88 -11.62 -9.84 -4.64
N LEU A 89 -12.31 -9.17 -3.71
CA LEU A 89 -12.30 -7.71 -3.60
C LEU A 89 -10.95 -7.19 -3.14
N ILE A 90 -10.35 -7.78 -2.11
CA ILE A 90 -9.01 -7.43 -1.61
C ILE A 90 -7.97 -7.56 -2.73
N THR A 91 -7.95 -8.71 -3.41
CA THR A 91 -7.01 -8.96 -4.51
C THR A 91 -7.21 -7.95 -5.64
N LYS A 92 -8.47 -7.67 -6.01
CA LYS A 92 -8.80 -6.66 -7.02
C LYS A 92 -8.28 -5.28 -6.63
N PHE A 93 -8.53 -4.83 -5.39
CA PHE A 93 -8.17 -3.49 -4.95
C PHE A 93 -6.65 -3.30 -4.85
N VAL A 94 -5.93 -4.27 -4.28
CA VAL A 94 -4.46 -4.18 -4.19
C VAL A 94 -3.81 -4.19 -5.58
N ASN A 95 -4.29 -5.03 -6.50
CA ASN A 95 -3.78 -5.04 -7.87
C ASN A 95 -4.12 -3.77 -8.64
N LEU A 96 -5.33 -3.20 -8.45
CA LEU A 96 -5.72 -1.94 -9.07
C LEU A 96 -4.82 -0.78 -8.62
N TRP A 97 -4.53 -0.70 -7.33
CA TRP A 97 -3.57 0.29 -6.80
C TRP A 97 -2.18 0.11 -7.38
N TYR A 98 -1.70 -1.14 -7.45
CA TYR A 98 -0.35 -1.39 -7.93
C TYR A 98 -0.22 -1.18 -9.44
N ASP A 99 -1.26 -1.50 -10.23
CA ASP A 99 -1.30 -1.39 -11.70
C ASP A 99 -1.04 0.02 -12.22
N GLU A 100 -1.15 1.05 -11.39
CA GLU A 100 -0.70 2.41 -11.71
C GLU A 100 0.78 2.48 -12.12
N TYR A 101 1.60 1.47 -11.76
CA TYR A 101 2.97 1.33 -12.26
C TYR A 101 3.04 1.40 -13.80
N LYS A 102 1.98 0.97 -14.50
CA LYS A 102 1.91 0.92 -15.97
C LYS A 102 1.94 2.31 -16.61
N VAL A 103 1.50 3.34 -15.88
CA VAL A 103 1.38 4.73 -16.35
C VAL A 103 2.27 5.70 -15.57
N ALA A 104 2.76 5.30 -14.40
CA ALA A 104 3.72 6.09 -13.65
C ALA A 104 5.09 6.17 -14.37
N ASN A 105 5.71 7.34 -14.30
CA ASN A 105 7.05 7.54 -14.85
C ASN A 105 8.09 6.94 -13.88
N PRO A 106 9.02 6.07 -14.36
CA PRO A 106 10.06 5.49 -13.49
C PRO A 106 10.90 6.53 -12.73
N SER A 107 11.09 7.74 -13.26
CA SER A 107 11.82 8.81 -12.56
C SER A 107 11.15 9.24 -11.25
N TYR A 108 9.85 9.00 -11.09
CA TYR A 108 9.12 9.32 -9.87
C TYR A 108 9.51 8.44 -8.68
N THR A 109 10.16 7.30 -8.91
CA THR A 109 10.67 6.49 -7.79
C THR A 109 11.87 7.14 -7.12
N ALA A 110 12.73 7.82 -7.89
CA ALA A 110 13.86 8.58 -7.37
C ALA A 110 13.44 9.93 -6.76
N LYS A 111 12.34 10.51 -7.26
CA LYS A 111 11.81 11.79 -6.76
C LYS A 111 10.31 11.91 -7.02
N TYR A 112 9.51 11.80 -5.96
CA TYR A 112 8.06 11.96 -6.07
C TYR A 112 7.71 13.36 -6.62
N PRO A 113 6.83 13.46 -7.63
CA PRO A 113 6.61 14.71 -8.35
C PRO A 113 5.91 15.78 -7.49
N ASN A 114 6.19 17.04 -7.80
CA ASN A 114 5.45 18.19 -7.27
C ASN A 114 4.45 18.66 -8.34
N GLY A 115 3.20 18.93 -7.95
CA GLY A 115 2.17 19.43 -8.88
C GLY A 115 1.86 18.47 -10.03
N TYR A 116 1.95 17.16 -9.79
CA TYR A 116 1.65 16.16 -10.81
C TYR A 116 0.19 16.27 -11.28
N SER A 117 0.01 16.23 -12.59
CA SER A 117 -1.29 16.19 -13.25
C SER A 117 -1.26 15.06 -14.28
N GLY A 118 -2.11 14.06 -14.09
CA GLY A 118 -2.15 12.86 -14.92
C GLY A 118 -2.98 11.76 -14.27
N PRO A 119 -2.94 10.53 -14.81
CA PRO A 119 -3.55 9.36 -14.19
C PRO A 119 -3.03 9.12 -12.77
N ASP A 120 -3.82 8.47 -11.91
CA ASP A 120 -3.38 8.17 -10.55
C ASP A 120 -2.07 7.36 -10.54
N ILE A 121 -1.11 7.80 -9.72
CA ILE A 121 0.17 7.12 -9.45
C ILE A 121 0.43 6.95 -7.95
N GLY A 122 -0.41 7.59 -7.13
CA GLY A 122 -0.22 7.72 -5.69
C GLY A 122 -0.36 6.38 -4.98
N HIS A 123 -1.24 5.51 -5.45
CA HIS A 123 -1.49 4.22 -4.81
C HIS A 123 -0.33 3.25 -5.06
N PHE A 124 0.19 3.19 -6.29
CA PHE A 124 1.37 2.38 -6.61
C PHE A 124 2.59 2.86 -5.82
N THR A 125 2.88 4.16 -5.86
CA THR A 125 4.05 4.72 -5.16
C THR A 125 3.96 4.53 -3.65
N GLN A 126 2.76 4.57 -3.07
CA GLN A 126 2.55 4.26 -1.66
C GLN A 126 2.87 2.79 -1.32
N ILE A 127 2.49 1.85 -2.19
CA ILE A 127 2.85 0.42 -2.05
C ILE A 127 4.35 0.22 -2.28
N ALA A 128 4.95 0.95 -3.21
CA ALA A 128 6.35 0.85 -3.60
C ALA A 128 7.31 1.57 -2.65
N SER A 129 6.84 2.23 -1.59
CA SER A 129 7.72 3.05 -0.76
C SER A 129 8.61 2.23 0.18
N ASP A 130 9.92 2.50 0.18
CA ASP A 130 10.84 1.92 1.18
C ASP A 130 10.82 2.66 2.54
N ARG A 131 10.01 3.71 2.65
CA ARG A 131 9.91 4.60 3.81
C ARG A 131 8.80 4.21 4.80
N THR A 132 8.20 3.03 4.61
CA THR A 132 7.20 2.46 5.51
C THR A 132 7.36 0.95 5.62
N ASP A 133 7.31 0.42 6.83
CA ASP A 133 7.31 -1.01 7.17
C ASP A 133 6.01 -1.43 7.89
N ARG A 134 5.02 -0.54 7.95
CA ARG A 134 3.74 -0.75 8.65
C ARG A 134 2.55 -0.39 7.78
N ILE A 135 1.55 -1.26 7.82
CA ILE A 135 0.28 -1.10 7.10
C ILE A 135 -0.88 -1.58 7.97
N GLY A 136 -2.02 -0.93 7.91
CA GLY A 136 -3.26 -1.41 8.51
C GLY A 136 -4.46 -1.05 7.67
N CYS A 137 -5.34 -2.02 7.42
CA CYS A 137 -6.43 -1.88 6.47
C CYS A 137 -7.80 -2.27 7.04
N ALA A 138 -8.84 -1.77 6.41
CA ALA A 138 -10.22 -2.18 6.64
C ALA A 138 -11.02 -2.16 5.34
N MET A 139 -12.07 -2.99 5.30
CA MET A 139 -13.01 -3.02 4.19
C MET A 139 -14.42 -3.13 4.74
N VAL A 140 -15.35 -2.43 4.11
CA VAL A 140 -16.79 -2.56 4.37
C VAL A 140 -17.50 -2.88 3.07
N THR A 141 -18.50 -3.75 3.15
CA THR A 141 -19.46 -4.01 2.07
C THR A 141 -20.85 -3.61 2.56
N PHE A 142 -21.54 -2.78 1.80
CA PHE A 142 -22.86 -2.25 2.13
C PHE A 142 -23.75 -2.18 0.89
N LYS A 143 -25.03 -1.88 1.08
CA LYS A 143 -26.02 -1.78 -0.01
C LYS A 143 -26.45 -0.33 -0.22
N PRO A 144 -25.97 0.36 -1.27
CA PRO A 144 -26.44 1.71 -1.60
C PRO A 144 -27.92 1.73 -2.02
N THR A 145 -28.41 0.64 -2.62
CA THR A 145 -29.82 0.41 -2.97
C THR A 145 -30.21 -1.03 -2.65
N ALA A 146 -31.50 -1.37 -2.70
CA ALA A 146 -31.97 -2.74 -2.43
C ALA A 146 -31.33 -3.82 -3.32
N THR A 147 -30.92 -3.45 -4.54
CA THR A 147 -30.42 -4.36 -5.58
C THR A 147 -28.93 -4.23 -5.88
N SER A 148 -28.23 -3.29 -5.21
CA SER A 148 -26.79 -3.06 -5.42
C SER A 148 -25.99 -3.28 -4.15
N ASN A 149 -24.75 -3.69 -4.33
CA ASN A 149 -23.74 -3.76 -3.28
C ASN A 149 -22.59 -2.81 -3.65
N LYS A 150 -21.90 -2.32 -2.63
CA LYS A 150 -20.69 -1.53 -2.76
C LYS A 150 -19.69 -1.93 -1.69
N ALA A 151 -18.45 -2.14 -2.10
CA ALA A 151 -17.33 -2.30 -1.19
C ALA A 151 -16.44 -1.06 -1.21
N ILE A 152 -15.92 -0.67 -0.05
CA ILE A 152 -14.86 0.33 0.12
C ILE A 152 -13.76 -0.32 0.95
N MET A 153 -12.53 -0.28 0.44
CA MET A 153 -11.34 -0.72 1.16
C MET A 153 -10.40 0.47 1.37
N VAL A 154 -9.91 0.61 2.59
CA VAL A 154 -8.96 1.65 3.01
C VAL A 154 -7.74 0.95 3.61
N CYS A 155 -6.54 1.33 3.17
CA CYS A 155 -5.28 0.91 3.76
C CYS A 155 -4.50 2.16 4.19
N ASN A 156 -4.12 2.24 5.46
CA ASN A 156 -3.23 3.27 5.96
C ASN A 156 -1.80 2.73 6.06
N TYR A 157 -0.83 3.58 5.75
CA TYR A 157 0.60 3.26 5.73
C TYR A 157 1.34 4.16 6.72
N GLY A 158 2.45 3.67 7.29
CA GLY A 158 3.21 4.42 8.30
C GLY A 158 3.73 5.79 7.83
N LEU A 159 3.90 5.99 6.51
CA LEU A 159 4.25 7.27 5.90
C LEU A 159 3.53 7.45 4.57
N THR A 160 3.13 8.68 4.27
CA THR A 160 2.59 9.09 2.97
C THR A 160 3.69 9.29 1.92
N ASN A 161 3.31 9.40 0.64
CA ASN A 161 4.22 9.89 -0.39
C ASN A 161 4.64 11.34 -0.08
N VAL A 162 5.95 11.61 -0.07
CA VAL A 162 6.47 12.95 0.25
C VAL A 162 7.02 13.59 -1.02
N ILE A 163 6.47 14.74 -1.38
CA ILE A 163 6.87 15.52 -2.55
C ILE A 163 8.38 15.80 -2.53
N GLY A 164 9.05 15.54 -3.66
CA GLY A 164 10.47 15.79 -3.84
C GLY A 164 11.40 14.79 -3.16
N GLN A 165 10.87 13.82 -2.42
CA GLN A 165 11.64 12.74 -1.81
C GLN A 165 11.55 11.45 -2.65
N PRO A 166 12.54 10.55 -2.55
CA PRO A 166 12.45 9.25 -3.19
C PRO A 166 11.30 8.42 -2.61
N VAL A 167 10.62 7.69 -3.49
CA VAL A 167 9.68 6.63 -3.09
C VAL A 167 10.47 5.47 -2.50
N TYR A 168 11.55 5.07 -3.17
CA TYR A 168 12.53 4.12 -2.67
C TYR A 168 13.92 4.41 -3.22
N VAL A 169 14.95 3.90 -2.54
CA VAL A 169 16.35 3.99 -3.01
C VAL A 169 16.66 2.84 -3.97
N SER A 170 17.04 3.18 -5.20
CA SER A 170 17.44 2.19 -6.20
C SER A 170 18.76 1.50 -5.85
N GLY A 171 18.88 0.22 -6.16
CA GLY A 171 20.13 -0.54 -6.02
C GLY A 171 19.89 -2.05 -6.05
N THR A 172 20.96 -2.83 -5.90
CA THR A 172 20.86 -4.29 -5.80
C THR A 172 19.94 -4.67 -4.64
N ALA A 173 19.03 -5.61 -4.87
CA ALA A 173 18.10 -6.09 -3.84
C ALA A 173 18.85 -6.42 -2.52
N CYS A 174 18.27 -5.97 -1.42
CA CYS A 174 18.81 -6.04 -0.05
C CYS A 174 20.17 -5.38 0.24
N SER A 175 20.87 -4.79 -0.73
CA SER A 175 22.21 -4.23 -0.52
C SER A 175 22.26 -3.12 0.54
N GLY A 176 21.13 -2.47 0.84
CA GLY A 176 20.99 -1.45 1.87
C GLY A 176 20.22 -1.90 3.12
N CYS A 177 19.85 -3.17 3.25
CA CYS A 177 19.20 -3.70 4.45
C CYS A 177 20.21 -3.89 5.59
N LYS A 178 19.86 -3.45 6.80
CA LYS A 178 20.70 -3.60 8.00
C LYS A 178 20.51 -4.96 8.67
N THR A 179 19.33 -5.56 8.52
CA THR A 179 18.98 -6.84 9.17
C THR A 179 18.95 -8.02 8.19
N GLY A 180 19.58 -7.85 7.03
CA GLY A 180 19.62 -8.84 5.96
C GLY A 180 18.31 -8.97 5.18
N CYS A 181 18.29 -9.88 4.20
CA CYS A 181 17.11 -10.18 3.41
C CYS A 181 16.06 -10.96 4.22
N SER A 182 14.81 -10.84 3.80
CA SER A 182 13.73 -11.73 4.23
C SER A 182 13.89 -13.11 3.61
N ASN A 183 13.71 -14.15 4.42
CA ASN A 183 13.71 -15.55 3.96
C ASN A 183 12.50 -15.87 3.07
N THR A 184 11.38 -15.18 3.28
CA THR A 184 10.12 -15.40 2.55
C THR A 184 10.04 -14.55 1.29
N TYR A 185 10.61 -13.34 1.32
CA TYR A 185 10.59 -12.37 0.23
C TYR A 185 12.02 -11.89 -0.05
N PRO A 186 12.83 -12.65 -0.83
CA PRO A 186 14.27 -12.39 -0.95
C PRO A 186 14.68 -11.03 -1.53
N GLY A 187 13.75 -10.28 -2.15
CA GLY A 187 13.97 -8.91 -2.58
C GLY A 187 13.81 -7.86 -1.47
N LEU A 188 13.30 -8.25 -0.31
CA LEU A 188 12.96 -7.35 0.81
C LEU A 188 13.93 -7.51 1.98
N CYS A 189 14.06 -6.47 2.80
CA CYS A 189 14.69 -6.58 4.11
C CYS A 189 13.85 -7.45 5.05
N SER A 190 14.50 -8.12 6.00
CA SER A 190 13.83 -8.95 6.99
C SER A 190 12.85 -8.16 7.87
N THR A 191 11.93 -8.84 8.55
CA THR A 191 10.93 -8.21 9.44
C THR A 191 11.53 -7.52 10.66
N SER A 192 12.83 -7.69 10.91
CA SER A 192 13.57 -6.98 11.95
C SER A 192 14.08 -5.62 11.48
N GLU A 193 13.99 -5.30 10.18
CA GLU A 193 14.39 -3.99 9.66
C GLU A 193 13.46 -2.92 10.22
N VAL A 194 14.02 -1.91 10.86
CA VAL A 194 13.25 -0.80 11.45
C VAL A 194 13.31 0.39 10.54
N VAL A 195 12.14 0.82 10.06
CA VAL A 195 12.01 2.03 9.23
C VAL A 195 11.51 3.20 10.06
N VAL A 196 12.24 4.30 9.98
CA VAL A 196 11.87 5.54 10.65
C VAL A 196 11.03 6.37 9.70
N SER A 197 9.70 6.30 9.86
CA SER A 197 8.71 7.03 9.08
C SER A 197 8.71 8.53 9.41
N LYS A 198 9.68 9.27 8.86
CA LYS A 198 9.79 10.75 8.97
C LYS A 198 9.51 11.39 7.62
N MET A 199 8.87 12.57 7.65
CA MET A 199 8.64 13.45 6.48
C MET A 199 9.96 13.86 5.82
#